data_AF-A0A084Y472-F1
#
_entry.id   AF-A0A084Y472-F1
#
_cell.length_a   1.000
_cell.length_b   1.000
_cell.length_c   1.000
_cell.angle_alpha   90.00
_cell.angle_beta   90.00
_cell.angle_gamma   90.00
#
_symmetry.space_group_name_H-M   'P 1'
#
loop_
_entity.id
_entity.type
_entity.pdbx_description
1 polymer ?
#
loop_
_entity_poly.entity_id
_entity_poly.type
_entity_poly.pdbx_seq_one_letter_code
_entity_poly.pdbx_strand_id
1 'polypeptide(L)'
;MLRLAITRSPMRDALALSDAVLRDTEDAVRSDMLPIAADDRAWLARIMASHKPELPSLDELPDFARLQQGKYILQYRNGDDWFDVPPLLRREVGEG
;
A
#
# COMPACT_ATOMS: atom_id res chain seq x y z
N MET A 1 3.63 -9.25 -9.07
CA MET A 1 3.78 -9.68 -7.67
C MET A 1 2.94 -10.91 -7.30
N LEU A 2 1.66 -11.01 -7.66
CA LEU A 2 0.87 -12.27 -7.55
C LEU A 2 1.57 -13.52 -8.15
N ARG A 3 2.41 -13.32 -9.17
CA ARG A 3 3.17 -14.39 -9.83
C ARG A 3 4.11 -15.15 -8.88
N LEU A 4 4.75 -14.51 -7.90
CA LEU A 4 5.70 -15.20 -7.00
C LEU A 4 5.02 -16.22 -6.09
N ALA A 5 3.89 -15.84 -5.47
CA ALA A 5 3.07 -16.75 -4.67
C ALA A 5 2.51 -17.91 -5.50
N ILE A 6 2.05 -17.63 -6.73
CA ILE A 6 1.52 -18.65 -7.64
C ILE A 6 2.63 -19.61 -8.13
N THR A 7 3.83 -19.10 -8.43
CA THR A 7 4.92 -19.92 -9.01
C THR A 7 5.61 -20.78 -7.95
N ARG A 8 5.61 -20.36 -6.68
CA ARG A 8 6.20 -21.14 -5.57
C ARG A 8 5.21 -22.03 -4.84
N SER A 9 3.91 -21.94 -5.16
CA SER A 9 2.91 -22.87 -4.62
C SER A 9 3.14 -24.25 -5.23
N PRO A 10 3.54 -25.27 -4.45
CA PRO A 10 3.58 -26.63 -4.95
C PRO A 10 2.14 -27.03 -5.24
N MET A 11 1.78 -27.14 -6.52
CA MET A 11 0.49 -27.64 -6.96
C MET A 11 0.16 -28.96 -6.23
N ARG A 12 -0.76 -28.94 -5.26
CA ARG A 12 -2.14 -29.47 -5.38
C ARG A 12 -2.87 -29.76 -4.05
N ASP A 13 -2.20 -29.91 -2.90
CA ASP A 13 -2.88 -30.46 -1.70
C ASP A 13 -2.79 -29.63 -0.40
N ALA A 14 -2.14 -28.46 -0.40
CA ALA A 14 -2.05 -27.61 0.80
C ALA A 14 -2.46 -26.17 0.49
N LEU A 15 -3.67 -25.81 0.93
CA LEU A 15 -4.23 -24.45 0.79
C LEU A 15 -3.52 -23.42 1.69
N ALA A 16 -2.77 -23.86 2.70
CA ALA A 16 -1.96 -22.99 3.52
C ALA A 16 -0.57 -22.80 2.88
N LEU A 17 -0.30 -21.59 2.39
CA LEU A 17 1.06 -21.18 2.09
C LEU A 17 1.88 -21.16 3.38
N SER A 18 3.14 -21.56 3.31
CA SER A 18 4.04 -21.44 4.47
C SER A 18 4.26 -19.96 4.83
N ASP A 19 4.44 -19.67 6.12
CA ASP A 19 4.74 -18.31 6.58
C ASP A 19 5.99 -17.70 5.92
N ALA A 20 6.96 -18.54 5.54
CA ALA A 20 8.14 -18.10 4.81
C ALA A 20 7.79 -17.50 3.45
N VAL A 21 6.89 -18.15 2.70
CA VAL A 21 6.42 -17.64 1.40
C VAL A 21 5.60 -16.36 1.57
N LEU A 22 4.80 -16.27 2.64
CA LEU A 22 4.05 -15.05 2.95
C LEU A 22 5.01 -13.87 3.23
N ARG A 23 5.98 -14.04 4.13
CA ARG A 23 6.98 -13.01 4.44
C ARG A 23 7.78 -12.59 3.22
N ASP A 24 8.30 -13.54 2.44
CA ASP A 24 9.04 -13.24 1.19
C ASP A 24 8.19 -12.40 0.22
N THR A 25 6.89 -12.69 0.15
CA THR A 25 5.97 -11.96 -0.73
C THR A 25 5.66 -10.56 -0.20
N GLU A 26 5.42 -10.42 1.10
CA GLU A 26 5.21 -9.12 1.75
C GLU A 26 6.43 -8.21 1.61
N ASP A 27 7.63 -8.74 1.84
CA ASP A 27 8.88 -7.97 1.72
C ASP A 27 9.16 -7.57 0.27
N ALA A 28 8.90 -8.47 -0.70
CA ALA A 28 9.00 -8.12 -2.11
C ALA A 28 8.05 -6.97 -2.45
N VAL A 29 6.78 -7.06 -2.03
CA VAL A 29 5.78 -6.00 -2.26
C VAL A 29 6.18 -4.69 -1.61
N ARG A 30 6.65 -4.73 -0.36
CA ARG A 30 7.11 -3.54 0.35
C ARG A 30 8.31 -2.89 -0.36
N SER A 31 9.25 -3.68 -0.87
CA SER A 31 10.45 -3.17 -1.55
C SER A 31 10.13 -2.36 -2.81
N ASP A 32 9.03 -2.64 -3.51
CA ASP A 32 8.61 -1.85 -4.69
C ASP A 32 8.08 -0.46 -4.31
N MET A 33 7.71 -0.28 -3.04
CA MET A 33 7.12 0.95 -2.48
C MET A 33 8.10 1.70 -1.57
N LEU A 34 9.39 1.32 -1.52
CA LEU A 34 10.39 1.96 -0.69
C LEU A 34 11.58 2.46 -1.53
N PRO A 35 12.21 3.58 -1.15
CA PRO A 35 11.90 4.45 0.00
C PRO A 35 10.73 5.41 -0.27
N ILE A 36 10.01 5.81 0.80
CA ILE A 36 8.98 6.87 0.75
C ILE A 36 9.64 8.22 1.06
N ALA A 37 9.39 9.24 0.24
CA ALA A 37 9.85 10.60 0.49
C ALA A 37 9.23 11.17 1.78
N ALA A 38 9.92 12.07 2.48
CA ALA A 38 9.43 12.61 3.75
C ALA A 38 8.07 13.32 3.63
N ASP A 39 7.90 14.10 2.56
CA ASP A 39 6.66 14.82 2.28
C ASP A 39 5.51 13.86 1.96
N ASP A 40 5.79 12.83 1.14
CA ASP A 40 4.83 11.76 0.84
C ASP A 40 4.43 11.02 2.12
N ARG A 41 5.39 10.69 3.00
CA ARG A 41 5.12 10.02 4.28
C ARG A 41 4.19 10.86 5.15
N ALA A 42 4.46 12.15 5.28
CA ALA A 42 3.61 13.05 6.06
C ALA A 42 2.19 13.13 5.47
N TRP A 43 2.07 13.16 4.14
CA TRP A 43 0.77 13.15 3.48
C TRP A 43 0.01 11.84 3.71
N LEU A 44 0.67 10.70 3.51
CA LEU A 44 0.08 9.38 3.76
C LEU A 44 -0.40 9.24 5.22
N ALA A 45 0.33 9.80 6.19
CA ALA A 45 -0.10 9.82 7.58
C ALA A 45 -1.40 10.63 7.79
N ARG A 46 -1.56 11.77 7.10
CA ARG A 46 -2.82 12.54 7.13
C ARG A 46 -3.97 11.74 6.52
N ILE A 47 -3.74 11.07 5.39
CA ILE A 47 -4.74 10.23 4.72
C ILE A 47 -5.18 9.09 5.65
N MET A 48 -4.24 8.40 6.31
CA MET A 48 -4.56 7.35 7.28
C MET A 48 -5.42 7.87 8.44
N ALA A 49 -5.17 9.09 8.91
CA ALA A 49 -5.91 9.67 10.03
C ALA A 49 -7.31 10.17 9.66
N SER A 50 -7.49 10.73 8.45
CA SER A 50 -8.76 11.38 8.05
C SER A 50 -9.62 10.53 7.11
N HIS A 51 -9.02 9.52 6.48
CA HIS A 51 -9.58 8.72 5.39
C HIS A 51 -10.06 9.52 4.17
N LYS A 52 -9.53 10.74 4.01
CA LYS A 52 -9.81 11.66 2.91
C LYS A 52 -8.56 11.79 2.04
N PRO A 53 -8.67 12.33 0.81
CA PRO A 53 -7.49 12.53 -0.05
C PRO A 53 -6.48 13.53 0.52
N GLU A 54 -6.87 14.37 1.50
CA GLU A 54 -6.02 15.40 2.11
C GLU A 54 -5.34 16.30 1.06
N LEU A 55 -6.06 16.57 -0.03
CA LEU A 55 -5.62 17.37 -1.17
C LEU A 55 -5.95 18.85 -0.91
N PRO A 56 -4.99 19.69 -0.47
CA PRO A 56 -5.24 21.07 -0.06
C PRO A 56 -5.55 21.97 -1.27
N SER A 57 -4.92 21.71 -2.42
CA SER A 57 -5.16 22.42 -3.67
C SER A 57 -5.06 21.48 -4.87
N LEU A 58 -5.60 21.93 -6.01
CA LEU A 58 -5.52 21.19 -7.27
C LEU A 58 -4.09 21.10 -7.82
N ASP A 59 -3.17 21.95 -7.35
CA ASP A 59 -1.78 21.93 -7.79
C ASP A 59 -1.04 20.67 -7.34
N GLU A 60 -1.49 20.04 -6.25
CA GLU A 60 -0.93 18.78 -5.73
C GLU A 60 -1.57 17.53 -6.35
N LEU A 61 -2.51 17.68 -7.30
CA LEU A 61 -3.12 16.55 -8.01
C LEU A 61 -2.10 15.62 -8.68
N PRO A 62 -1.03 16.10 -9.34
CA PRO A 62 -0.04 15.23 -9.94
C PRO A 62 0.66 14.34 -8.91
N ASP A 63 0.95 14.86 -7.72
CA ASP A 63 1.58 14.10 -6.63
C ASP A 63 0.62 13.07 -6.04
N PHE A 64 -0.64 13.45 -5.82
CA PHE A 64 -1.68 12.53 -5.38
C PHE A 64 -1.89 11.39 -6.39
N ALA A 65 -1.92 11.71 -7.68
CA ALA A 65 -2.03 10.71 -8.75
C ALA A 65 -0.80 9.79 -8.81
N ARG A 66 0.41 10.33 -8.61
CA ARG A 66 1.64 9.55 -8.49
C ARG A 66 1.58 8.58 -7.33
N LEU A 67 1.09 9.00 -6.16
CA LEU A 67 0.92 8.12 -5.00
C LEU A 67 -0.10 7.00 -5.24
N GLN A 68 -1.21 7.28 -5.92
CA GLN A 68 -2.16 6.24 -6.33
C GLN A 68 -1.56 5.24 -7.32
N GLN A 69 -0.87 5.73 -8.36
CA GLN A 69 -0.22 4.86 -9.36
C GLN A 69 0.88 4.01 -8.74
N GLY A 70 1.62 4.57 -7.76
CA GLY A 70 2.63 3.88 -6.97
C GLY A 70 2.06 2.91 -5.93
N LYS A 71 0.74 2.74 -5.84
CA LYS A 71 0.04 1.86 -4.89
C LYS A 71 0.23 2.23 -3.43
N TYR A 72 0.60 3.48 -3.15
CA TYR A 72 0.71 4.01 -1.78
C TYR A 72 -0.65 4.30 -1.14
N ILE A 73 -1.69 4.44 -1.97
CA ILE A 73 -3.04 4.79 -1.56
C ILE A 73 -4.00 3.68 -2.00
N LEU A 74 -4.79 3.20 -1.05
CA LEU A 74 -5.99 2.40 -1.27
C LEU A 74 -7.17 3.35 -1.39
N GLN A 75 -7.99 3.15 -2.42
CA GLN A 75 -9.24 3.88 -2.60
C GLN A 75 -10.39 2.87 -2.60
N TYR A 76 -11.39 3.14 -1.77
CA TYR A 76 -12.63 2.40 -1.73
C TYR A 76 -13.80 3.37 -1.91
N ARG A 77 -14.81 2.96 -2.67
CA ARG A 77 -16.01 3.76 -2.90
C ARG A 77 -17.26 2.94 -2.65
N ASN A 78 -18.03 3.32 -1.65
CA ASN A 78 -19.34 2.76 -1.35
C ASN A 78 -20.25 3.87 -0.80
N GLY A 79 -20.86 4.62 -1.72
CA GLY A 79 -21.46 5.92 -1.43
C GLY A 79 -20.39 7.00 -1.47
N ASP A 80 -19.67 7.15 -0.37
CA ASP A 80 -18.57 8.11 -0.23
C ASP A 80 -17.22 7.49 -0.59
N ASP A 81 -16.27 8.34 -0.98
CA ASP A 81 -14.88 7.95 -1.21
C ASP A 81 -14.14 7.82 0.13
N TRP A 82 -13.45 6.71 0.31
CA TRP A 82 -12.63 6.39 1.47
C TRP A 82 -11.21 6.05 1.02
N PHE A 83 -10.23 6.66 1.68
CA PHE A 83 -8.81 6.50 1.37
C PHE A 83 -8.05 5.94 2.57
N ASP A 84 -7.06 5.10 2.33
CA ASP A 84 -6.14 4.61 3.35
C ASP A 84 -4.81 4.18 2.71
N VAL A 85 -3.85 3.77 3.53
CA VAL A 85 -2.55 3.27 3.11
C VAL A 85 -2.54 1.74 3.22
N PRO A 86 -1.85 1.02 2.30
CA PRO A 86 -1.68 -0.42 2.43
C PRO A 86 -1.14 -0.81 3.81
N PRO A 87 -1.70 -1.84 4.46
CA PRO A 87 -1.24 -2.28 5.79
C PRO A 87 0.28 -2.52 5.88
N LEU A 88 0.91 -2.94 4.78
CA LEU A 88 2.34 -3.18 4.67
C LEU A 88 3.22 -1.92 4.86
N LEU A 89 2.65 -0.73 4.70
CA LEU A 89 3.34 0.56 4.83
C LEU A 89 3.03 1.29 6.14
N ARG A 90 2.06 0.84 6.95
CA ARG A 90 1.63 1.54 8.18
C ARG A 90 2.78 1.83 9.14
N ARG A 91 3.67 0.84 9.33
CA ARG A 91 4.90 0.97 10.13
C ARG A 91 5.83 2.06 9.62
N GLU A 92 5.93 2.22 8.30
CA GLU A 92 6.79 3.20 7.67
C GLU A 92 6.17 4.61 7.65
N VAL A 93 4.84 4.69 7.74
CA VAL A 93 4.11 5.97 7.76
C VAL A 93 3.98 6.54 9.18
N GLY A 94 3.99 5.69 10.21
CA GLY A 94 4.07 6.13 11.60
C GLY A 94 3.09 5.46 12.56
N GLU A 95 2.30 4.47 12.11
CA GLU A 95 1.62 3.55 13.03
C GLU A 95 2.62 2.48 13.48
N GLY A 96 3.20 2.71 14.66
CA GLY A 96 4.00 1.72 15.40
C GLY A 96 3.13 0.73 16.13
#